data_AF-A0AAW5TJ19-F1
#
_entry.id   AF-A0AAW5TJ19-F1
#
_cell.length_a   1.000
_cell.length_b   1.000
_cell.length_c   1.000
_cell.angle_alpha   90.00
_cell.angle_beta   90.00
_cell.angle_gamma   90.00
#
_symmetry.space_group_name_H-M   'P 1'
#
loop_
_entity.id
_entity.type
_entity.pdbx_description
1 polymer ?
#
loop_
_entity_poly.entity_id
_entity_poly.type
_entity_poly.pdbx_seq_one_letter_code
_entity_poly.pdbx_strand_id
1 'polypeptide(L)'
;TKISHLMDSESWFNAKKAVELGFADKVLFEKEETPERNHQNSYTFSRVTAAHDLVVKLQGSLQPPKSQKTIPINQLEKRLNLLK
;
A
#
# COMPACT_ATOMS: atom_id res chain seq x y z
N THR A 1 18.01 -16.60 10.15
CA THR A 1 18.07 -15.32 10.90
C THR A 1 17.08 -14.26 10.40
N LYS A 2 16.20 -14.53 9.43
CA LYS A 2 15.23 -13.52 8.93
C LYS A 2 14.05 -13.29 9.89
N ILE A 3 13.54 -14.36 10.50
CA ILE A 3 12.43 -14.28 11.47
C ILE A 3 12.89 -13.62 12.78
N SER A 4 14.11 -13.91 13.24
CA SER A 4 14.67 -13.27 14.43
C SER A 4 14.72 -11.75 14.27
N HIS A 5 15.12 -11.25 13.11
CA HIS A 5 15.13 -9.81 12.86
C HIS A 5 13.73 -9.19 12.85
N LEU A 6 12.73 -9.94 12.40
CA LEU A 6 11.33 -9.50 12.41
C LEU A 6 10.75 -9.45 13.84
N MET A 7 11.33 -10.20 14.79
CA MET A 7 10.99 -10.18 16.22
C MET A 7 11.67 -9.04 16.99
N ASP A 8 12.72 -8.43 16.44
CA ASP A 8 13.45 -7.34 17.11
C ASP A 8 12.59 -6.08 17.29
N SER A 9 11.50 -5.95 16.53
CA SER A 9 10.63 -4.77 16.53
C SER A 9 9.15 -5.13 16.71
N GLU A 10 8.40 -4.24 17.36
CA GLU A 10 6.97 -4.43 17.60
C GLU A 10 6.19 -4.47 16.27
N SER A 11 5.70 -5.66 15.92
CA SER A 11 4.90 -5.93 14.73
C SER A 11 3.62 -6.67 15.11
N TRP A 12 2.47 -6.09 14.77
CA TRP A 12 1.16 -6.70 15.00
C TRP A 12 0.61 -7.27 13.69
N PHE A 13 0.18 -8.52 13.67
CA PHE A 13 -0.37 -9.15 12.48
C PHE A 13 -1.42 -10.21 12.82
N ASN A 14 -2.32 -10.50 11.88
CA ASN A 14 -3.38 -11.49 12.11
C ASN A 14 -2.85 -12.94 12.09
N ALA A 15 -3.63 -13.88 12.61
CA ALA A 15 -3.24 -15.29 12.66
C ALA A 15 -2.94 -15.88 11.26
N LYS A 16 -3.65 -15.42 10.22
CA LYS A 16 -3.38 -15.81 8.82
C LYS A 16 -1.98 -15.37 8.37
N LYS A 17 -1.62 -14.12 8.64
CA LYS A 17 -0.28 -13.59 8.35
C LYS A 17 0.81 -14.29 9.14
N ALA A 18 0.53 -14.68 10.38
CA ALA A 18 1.47 -15.43 11.22
C ALA A 18 1.87 -16.74 10.54
N VAL A 19 0.89 -17.45 9.96
CA VAL A 19 1.12 -18.68 9.22
C VAL A 19 1.87 -18.41 7.92
N GLU A 20 1.49 -17.39 7.15
CA GLU A 20 2.18 -17.01 5.91
C GLU A 20 3.66 -16.65 6.13
N LEU A 21 3.97 -15.97 7.24
CA LEU A 21 5.33 -15.53 7.59
C LEU A 21 6.15 -16.64 8.26
N GLY A 22 5.57 -17.80 8.52
CA GLY A 22 6.23 -18.93 9.17
C GLY A 22 6.47 -18.72 10.68
N PHE A 23 5.71 -17.83 11.32
CA PHE A 23 5.69 -17.71 12.79
C PHE A 23 4.89 -18.84 13.44
N ALA A 24 3.94 -19.41 12.71
CA ALA A 24 3.11 -20.51 13.18
C ALA A 24 2.84 -21.50 12.04
N ASP A 25 2.63 -22.77 12.37
CA ASP A 25 2.33 -23.78 11.36
C ASP A 25 0.88 -23.71 10.88
N LYS A 26 -0.10 -23.61 11.80
CA LYS A 26 -1.55 -23.65 11.51
C LYS A 26 -2.38 -22.94 12.58
N VAL A 27 -3.60 -22.51 12.22
CA VAL A 27 -4.61 -21.97 13.15
C VAL A 27 -5.58 -23.08 13.55
N LEU A 28 -5.70 -23.39 14.85
CA LEU A 28 -6.46 -24.58 15.31
C LEU A 28 -7.99 -24.40 15.30
N PHE A 29 -8.49 -23.18 15.48
CA PHE A 29 -9.93 -22.89 15.61
C PHE A 29 -10.43 -21.96 14.52
N GLU A 30 -9.92 -22.11 13.30
CA GLU A 30 -10.54 -21.47 12.14
C GLU A 30 -11.89 -22.17 11.93
N LYS A 31 -12.92 -21.65 12.61
CA LYS A 31 -14.29 -22.13 12.49
C LYS A 31 -14.59 -22.12 10.99
N GLU A 32 -14.92 -23.28 10.44
CA GLU A 32 -15.44 -23.51 9.09
C GLU A 32 -16.72 -22.67 8.90
N GLU A 33 -16.59 -21.35 8.85
CA GLU A 33 -17.68 -20.41 8.86
C GLU A 33 -17.42 -19.37 7.79
N THR A 34 -18.00 -19.74 6.65
CA THR A 34 -18.39 -18.95 5.49
C THR A 34 -17.26 -18.46 4.56
N PRO A 35 -17.43 -18.64 3.24
CA PRO A 35 -16.47 -18.18 2.23
C PRO A 35 -16.22 -16.67 2.29
N GLU A 36 -17.11 -15.91 2.93
CA GLU A 36 -16.97 -14.48 3.19
C GLU A 36 -15.80 -14.12 4.15
N ARG A 37 -15.44 -14.99 5.12
CA ARG A 37 -14.29 -14.74 6.03
C ARG A 37 -12.95 -15.20 5.45
N ASN A 38 -12.97 -16.00 4.39
CA ASN A 38 -11.75 -16.42 3.70
C ASN A 38 -11.07 -15.23 2.97
N HIS A 39 -11.82 -14.17 2.70
CA HIS A 39 -11.31 -12.89 2.17
C HIS A 39 -10.89 -11.89 3.24
N GLN A 40 -10.74 -12.30 4.51
CA GLN A 40 -10.01 -11.46 5.47
C GLN A 40 -8.54 -11.42 5.05
N ASN A 41 -8.21 -10.40 4.24
CA ASN A 41 -6.87 -10.14 3.76
C ASN A 41 -5.87 -10.24 4.92
N SER A 42 -4.68 -10.80 4.67
CA SER A 42 -3.62 -10.81 5.68
C SER A 42 -3.31 -9.36 6.07
N TYR A 43 -3.40 -9.01 7.35
CA TYR A 43 -3.14 -7.66 7.85
C TYR A 43 -1.86 -7.63 8.67
N THR A 44 -1.06 -6.58 8.44
CA THR A 44 0.15 -6.26 9.21
C THR A 44 0.12 -4.80 9.60
N PHE A 45 0.46 -4.50 10.85
CA PHE A 45 0.61 -3.16 11.36
C PHE A 45 1.97 -3.02 12.05
N SER A 46 2.68 -1.94 11.72
CA SER A 46 3.94 -1.54 12.35
C SER A 46 3.90 -0.04 12.58
N ARG A 47 4.22 0.39 13.80
CA ARG A 47 4.26 1.81 14.17
C ARG A 47 5.29 2.57 13.33
N VAL A 48 6.46 1.96 13.10
CA VAL A 48 7.55 2.57 12.33
C VAL A 48 7.15 2.75 10.86
N THR A 49 6.55 1.71 10.26
CA THR A 49 6.07 1.78 8.87
C THR A 49 4.95 2.82 8.71
N ALA A 50 3.99 2.85 9.63
CA ALA A 50 2.91 3.84 9.59
C ALA A 50 3.42 5.28 9.68
N ALA A 51 4.41 5.54 10.55
CA ALA A 51 5.04 6.86 10.64
C ALA A 51 5.74 7.26 9.34
N HIS A 52 6.48 6.33 8.73
CA HIS A 52 7.13 6.56 7.44
C HIS A 52 6.11 6.87 6.33
N ASP A 53 5.03 6.10 6.24
CA ASP A 53 3.97 6.32 5.24
C ASP A 53 3.29 7.69 5.39
N LEU A 54 3.08 8.15 6.62
CA LEU A 54 2.56 9.49 6.87
C LEU A 54 3.53 10.56 6.36
N VAL A 55 4.82 10.44 6.64
CA VAL A 55 5.85 11.37 6.13
C VAL A 55 5.86 11.39 4.60
N VAL A 56 5.84 10.23 3.95
CA VAL A 56 5.81 10.11 2.49
C VAL A 56 4.55 10.76 1.91
N LYS A 57 3.37 10.51 2.49
CA LYS A 57 2.11 11.12 2.04
C LYS A 57 2.13 12.63 2.20
N LEU A 58 2.65 13.14 3.32
CA LEU A 58 2.79 14.58 3.56
C LEU A 58 3.74 15.21 2.53
N GLN A 59 4.91 14.61 2.30
CA GLN A 59 5.84 15.06 1.26
C GLN A 59 5.23 15.04 -0.14
N GLY A 60 4.43 14.01 -0.46
CA GLY A 60 3.70 13.92 -1.72
C GLY A 60 2.60 14.98 -1.85
N SER A 61 1.91 15.33 -0.77
CA SER A 61 0.88 16.37 -0.75
C SER A 61 1.43 17.79 -0.84
N LEU A 62 2.69 17.99 -0.41
CA LEU A 62 3.40 19.26 -0.52
C LEU A 62 4.08 19.44 -1.89
N GLN A 63 4.25 18.36 -2.66
CA GLN A 63 4.71 18.47 -4.05
C GLN A 63 3.56 19.05 -4.91
N PRO A 64 3.83 20.06 -5.75
CA PRO A 64 2.83 20.56 -6.68
C PRO A 64 2.34 19.39 -7.55
N PRO A 65 1.04 19.37 -7.95
CA PRO A 65 0.50 18.30 -8.78
C PRO A 65 1.42 18.11 -9.98
N LYS A 66 1.91 16.88 -10.19
CA LYS A 66 2.76 16.53 -11.32
C LYS A 66 2.10 17.10 -12.57
N SER A 67 2.73 18.10 -13.19
CA SER A 67 2.18 18.82 -14.33
C SER A 67 1.72 17.79 -15.34
N GLN A 68 0.42 17.70 -15.59
CA GLN A 68 -0.07 16.92 -16.71
C GLN A 68 0.71 17.39 -17.94
N LYS A 69 1.22 16.45 -18.75
CA LYS A 69 1.87 16.79 -20.02
C LYS A 69 0.79 17.38 -20.93
N THR A 70 0.50 18.66 -20.77
CA THR A 70 -0.44 19.40 -21.59
C THR A 70 0.25 19.85 -22.85
N ILE A 71 -0.50 19.89 -23.93
CA ILE A 71 -0.03 20.48 -25.18
C ILE A 71 -0.02 22.00 -24.96
N PRO A 72 1.10 22.70 -25.22
CA PRO A 72 1.18 24.14 -25.05
C PRO A 72 0.18 24.86 -25.96
N ILE A 73 -0.42 25.95 -25.44
CA ILE A 73 -1.49 26.72 -26.09
C ILE A 73 -1.16 27.12 -27.54
N ASN A 74 0.11 27.46 -27.79
CA ASN A 74 0.62 27.87 -29.10
C ASN A 74 0.47 26.79 -30.18
N GLN A 75 0.59 25.51 -29.81
CA GLN A 75 0.35 24.40 -30.75
C GLN A 75 -1.12 24.25 -31.11
N LEU A 76 -2.03 24.56 -30.18
CA LEU A 76 -3.48 24.50 -30.41
C LEU A 76 -3.91 25.63 -31.34
N GLU A 77 -3.43 26.85 -31.12
CA GLU A 77 -3.67 28.01 -31.99
C GLU A 77 -3.18 27.76 -33.42
N LYS A 78 -1.99 27.18 -33.57
CA LYS A 78 -1.46 26.81 -34.89
C LYS A 78 -2.35 25.78 -35.61
N ARG A 79 -2.86 24.77 -34.89
CA ARG A 79 -3.77 23.76 -35.45
C ARG A 79 -5.13 24.37 -35.83
N LEU A 80 -5.62 25.30 -35.04
CA LEU A 80 -6.87 26.01 -35.30
C LEU A 80 -6.78 26.82 -36.60
N ASN A 81 -5.67 27.53 -36.82
CA ASN A 81 -5.45 28.31 -38.03
C ASN A 81 -5.30 27.46 -39.31
N LEU A 82 -4.98 26.17 -39.19
CA LEU A 82 -4.91 25.25 -40.33
C LEU A 82 -6.27 24.69 -40.76
N LEU A 83 -7.28 24.76 -39.89
CA LEU A 83 -8.66 24.31 -40.16
C LEU A 83 -9.58 25.47 -40.59
N LYS A 84 -9.02 26.68 -40.69
CA LYS A 84 -9.71 27.87 -41.15
C LYS A 84 -9.63 28.03 -42.66
#